data_AF-A0A920DJJ1-F1
#
_entry.id   AF-A0A920DJJ1-F1
#
_cell.length_a   1.000
_cell.length_b   1.000
_cell.length_c   1.000
_cell.angle_alpha   90.00
_cell.angle_beta   90.00
_cell.angle_gamma   90.00
#
_symmetry.space_group_name_H-M   'P 1'
#
loop_
_entity.id
_entity.type
_entity.pdbx_description
1 polymer ?
#
loop_
_entity_poly.entity_id
_entity_poly.type
_entity_poly.pdbx_seq_one_letter_code
_entity_poly.pdbx_strand_id
1 'polypeptide(L)' 'MLLFNHKKLMPFIHLPTQSGSNKILKLMNRKHTVEQYLDVYDGLKKKINKFSSDFIISYPGKTGRL' A
#
# COMPACT_ATOMS: atom_id res chain seq x y z
N MET A 1 0.69 16.60 -5.80
CA MET A 1 -0.12 15.93 -6.84
C MET A 1 0.15 16.53 -8.23
N LEU A 2 1.43 16.63 -8.63
CA LEU A 2 1.87 17.14 -9.96
C LEU A 2 2.51 16.05 -10.83
N LEU A 3 2.84 14.90 -10.23
CA LEU A 3 3.56 13.81 -10.89
C LEU A 3 2.76 13.12 -12.00
N PHE A 4 1.43 13.04 -11.91
CA PHE A 4 0.62 12.24 -12.85
C PHE A 4 0.27 12.94 -14.17
N ASN A 5 0.59 14.22 -14.32
CA ASN A 5 0.27 14.98 -15.54
C ASN A 5 1.50 15.20 -16.45
N HIS A 6 2.65 14.61 -16.11
CA HIS A 6 3.87 14.77 -16.88
C HIS A 6 4.02 13.64 -17.90
N LYS A 7 4.04 13.98 -19.20
CA LYS A 7 4.17 13.01 -20.32
C LYS A 7 5.39 12.07 -20.26
N LYS A 8 6.40 12.38 -19.44
CA LYS A 8 7.62 11.58 -19.28
C LYS A 8 7.53 10.56 -18.12
N LEU A 9 6.51 10.66 -17.28
CA LEU A 9 6.31 9.76 -16.15
C LEU A 9 5.27 8.70 -16.53
N MET A 10 5.62 7.43 -16.29
CA MET A 10 4.69 6.32 -16.48
C MET A 10 3.60 6.40 -15.41
N PRO A 11 2.30 6.33 -15.77
CA PRO A 11 1.20 6.38 -14.80
C PRO A 11 1.05 5.03 -14.08
N PHE A 12 2.06 4.67 -13.31
CA PHE A 12 2.14 3.46 -12.51
C PHE A 12 2.67 3.81 -11.13
N ILE A 13 1.99 3.32 -10.09
CA ILE A 13 2.43 3.50 -8.71
C ILE A 13 2.69 2.14 -8.08
N HIS A 14 3.87 2.01 -7.48
CA HIS A 14 4.11 0.98 -6.50
C HIS A 14 3.83 1.53 -5.10
N LEU A 15 2.79 1.02 -4.45
CA LEU A 15 2.32 1.45 -3.12
C LEU A 15 2.44 0.24 -2.16
N PRO A 16 3.58 0.08 -1.45
CA PRO A 16 3.82 -1.11 -0.67
C PRO A 16 3.03 -1.10 0.65
N THR A 17 1.94 -1.86 0.70
CA THR A 17 1.18 -2.08 1.96
C THR A 17 1.94 -2.97 2.93
N GLN A 18 2.69 -3.96 2.43
CA GLN A 18 3.49 -4.93 3.18
C GLN A 18 2.69 -5.96 3.99
N SER A 19 1.55 -5.58 4.61
CA SER A 19 0.66 -6.51 5.28
C SER A 19 -0.78 -6.00 5.32
N GLY A 20 -1.76 -6.90 5.25
CA GLY A 20 -3.19 -6.59 5.43
C GLY A 20 -3.63 -6.51 6.89
N SER A 21 -2.71 -6.51 7.86
CA SER A 21 -3.04 -6.50 9.30
C SER A 21 -2.36 -5.34 10.01
N ASN A 22 -3.14 -4.44 10.61
CA ASN A 22 -2.63 -3.33 11.42
C ASN A 22 -1.69 -3.78 12.55
N LYS A 23 -1.96 -4.95 13.14
CA LYS A 23 -1.07 -5.55 14.15
C LYS A 23 0.30 -5.86 13.55
N ILE A 24 0.34 -6.51 12.39
CA ILE A 24 1.60 -6.85 11.70
C ILE A 24 2.30 -5.59 11.20
N LEU A 25 1.58 -4.62 10.63
CA LEU A 25 2.14 -3.33 10.22
C LEU A 25 2.84 -2.63 11.39
N LYS A 26 2.22 -2.61 12.57
CA LYS A 26 2.82 -2.06 13.79
C LYS A 26 4.08 -2.82 14.21
N LEU A 27 4.06 -4.16 14.16
CA LEU A 27 5.25 -4.98 14.45
C LEU A 27 6.38 -4.73 13.44
N MET A 28 6.03 -4.47 12.18
CA MET A 28 6.97 -4.06 11.12
C MET A 28 7.41 -2.59 11.23
N ASN A 29 7.06 -1.88 12.30
CA ASN A 29 7.33 -0.46 12.52
C ASN A 29 6.79 0.46 11.40
N ARG A 30 5.68 0.08 10.77
CA ARG A 30 4.96 0.95 9.82
C ARG A 30 4.13 1.96 10.61
N LYS A 31 4.19 3.22 10.18
CA LYS A 31 3.46 4.36 10.78
C LYS A 31 2.09 4.61 10.13
N HIS A 32 1.56 3.61 9.43
CA HIS A 32 0.25 3.69 8.77
C HIS A 32 -0.59 2.46 9.08
N THR A 33 -1.90 2.61 8.95
CA THR A 33 -2.87 1.51 9.01
C THR A 33 -3.31 1.10 7.60
N VAL A 34 -3.97 -0.06 7.50
CA VAL A 34 -4.58 -0.55 6.27
C VAL A 34 -5.63 0.42 5.75
N GLU A 35 -6.41 1.04 6.65
CA GLU A 35 -7.43 2.02 6.31
C GLU A 35 -6.80 3.28 5.69
N GLN A 36 -5.73 3.79 6.30
CA GLN A 36 -5.00 4.93 5.75
C GLN A 36 -4.38 4.63 4.38
N TYR A 37 -3.91 3.39 4.17
CA TYR A 37 -3.45 2.94 2.86
C TYR A 37 -4.59 2.94 1.84
N LEU A 38 -5.77 2.41 2.21
CA LEU A 38 -6.94 2.36 1.34
C LEU A 38 -7.45 3.76 0.99
N ASP A 39 -7.47 4.70 1.94
CA ASP A 39 -7.85 6.09 1.70
C ASP A 39 -6.95 6.73 0.63
N VAL A 40 -5.64 6.50 0.72
CA VAL A 40 -4.67 6.97 -0.28
C VAL A 40 -4.90 6.28 -1.62
N TYR A 41 -5.11 4.97 -1.62
CA TYR A 41 -5.38 4.19 -2.82
C TYR A 41 -6.64 4.68 -3.54
N ASP A 42 -7.75 4.90 -2.84
CA ASP A 42 -9.01 5.36 -3.43
C ASP A 42 -8.91 6.78 -3.99
N GLY A 43 -8.10 7.64 -3.35
CA GLY A 43 -7.77 8.96 -3.90
C GLY A 43 -6.97 8.86 -5.21
N LEU A 44 -6.03 7.93 -5.29
CA LEU A 44 -5.15 7.74 -6.45
C LEU A 44 -5.82 6.99 -7.60
N LYS A 45 -6.69 6.01 -7.29
CA LYS A 45 -7.40 5.16 -8.28
C LYS A 45 -8.26 5.98 -9.24
N LYS A 46 -8.72 7.16 -8.83
CA LYS A 46 -9.46 8.11 -9.70
C LYS A 46 -8.60 8.68 -10.83
N LYS A 47 -7.27 8.62 -10.71
CA LYS A 47 -6.31 9.26 -11.64
C LYS A 47 -5.39 8.26 -12.32
N ILE A 48 -5.25 7.05 -11.76
CA ILE A 48 -4.28 6.04 -12.16
C ILE A 48 -4.96 4.69 -12.13
N ASN A 49 -4.72 3.87 -13.14
CA ASN A 49 -5.34 2.56 -13.29
C ASN A 49 -4.38 1.38 -13.06
N LYS A 50 -3.08 1.64 -12.85
CA LYS A 50 -2.07 0.61 -12.64
C LYS A 50 -1.34 0.80 -11.32
N PHE A 51 -1.46 -0.22 -10.47
CA PHE A 51 -0.83 -0.26 -9.14
C PHE A 51 -0.09 -1.58 -8.93
N SER A 52 0.91 -1.54 -8.07
CA SER A 52 1.60 -2.71 -7.54
C SER A 52 1.80 -2.53 -6.04
N SER A 53 1.75 -3.62 -5.28
CA SER A 53 2.05 -3.62 -3.86
C SER A 53 2.73 -4.93 -3.51
N ASP A 54 3.69 -4.87 -2.57
CA ASP A 54 4.30 -6.06 -1.98
C ASP A 54 3.55 -6.48 -0.72
N PHE A 55 3.51 -7.80 -0.46
CA PHE A 55 2.89 -8.39 0.72
C PHE A 55 3.79 -9.47 1.33
N ILE A 56 3.93 -9.42 2.66
CA ILE A 56 4.64 -10.43 3.46
C ILE A 56 3.61 -11.26 4.21
N ILE A 57 3.45 -12.53 3.79
CA ILE A 57 2.41 -13.42 4.30
C ILE A 57 2.74 -14.05 5.67
N SER A 58 4.04 -14.18 6.00
CA SER A 58 4.54 -14.92 7.17
C SER A 58 5.52 -14.09 7.98
N TYR A 59 5.00 -13.09 8.70
CA TYR A 59 5.81 -12.29 9.63
C TYR A 59 5.94 -13.00 11.00
N PRO A 60 7.13 -13.07 11.61
CA PRO A 60 7.33 -13.64 12.94
C PRO A 60 6.37 -13.00 13.97
N GLY A 61 5.54 -13.80 14.62
CA GLY A 61 4.50 -13.32 15.55
C GLY A 61 3.07 -13.22 14.96
N LYS A 62 2.85 -13.65 13.71
CA LYS A 62 1.50 -13.84 13.15
C LYS A 62 0.87 -15.12 13.73
N THR A 63 -0.06 -14.98 14.67
CA THR A 63 -0.92 -16.07 15.14
C THR A 63 -1.96 -16.37 14.06
N GLY A 64 -1.85 -17.55 13.44
CA GLY A 64 -2.55 -17.91 12.21
C GLY A 64 -4.07 -17.78 12.27
N ARG A 65 -4.60 -16.95 11.38
CA ARG A 65 -5.66 -17.27 10.42
C ARG A 65 -5.50 -16.30 9.24
N LEU A 66 -5.54 -16.85 8.02
CA LEU A 66 -5.70 -16.07 6.79
C LEU A 66 -7.12 -15.52 6.74
#